data_AF-A0A7S4N6C5-F1
#
_entry.id   AF-A0A7S4N6C5-F1
#
_cell.length_a   1.000
_cell.length_b   1.000
_cell.length_c   1.000
_cell.angle_alpha   90.00
_cell.angle_beta   90.00
_cell.angle_gamma   90.00
#
_symmetry.space_group_name_H-M   'P 1'
#
loop_
_entity.id
_entity.type
_entity.pdbx_description
1 polymer ?
#
loop_
_entity_poly.entity_id
_entity_poly.type
_entity_poly.pdbx_seq_one_letter_code
_entity_poly.pdbx_strand_id
1 'polypeptide(L)'
;MVGIVPRILVPILGLQSAILFGLLVLAAGLVGAGLSPTPQGFVFSIFVVSVGCVCNPALQALLANLARPGERGALLGAVGSLNELTGAMGSTLYAVILGLYTSEKAPLPLPGMHFLVGAGFLILAWGVALQGFRTNKGHSALEENDIPTPDLDLM
;
A
#
# COMPACT_ATOMS: atom_id res chain seq x y z
N MET A 1 -12.35 -11.83 7.86
CA MET A 1 -12.00 -13.01 7.04
C MET A 1 -10.69 -12.82 6.25
N VAL A 2 -9.65 -12.16 6.78
CA VAL A 2 -8.33 -12.05 6.10
C VAL A 2 -7.20 -12.10 7.15
N GLY A 3 -7.04 -13.24 7.83
CA GLY A 3 -5.90 -13.50 8.72
C GLY A 3 -4.82 -14.40 8.09
N ILE A 4 -5.09 -14.97 6.91
CA ILE A 4 -4.26 -16.03 6.32
C ILE A 4 -3.24 -15.46 5.34
N VAL A 5 -3.59 -14.44 4.55
CA VAL A 5 -2.70 -13.83 3.55
C VAL A 5 -1.44 -13.18 4.17
N PRO A 6 -1.51 -12.44 5.29
CA PRO A 6 -0.32 -11.91 5.96
C PRO A 6 0.59 -13.04 6.44
N ARG A 7 -0.01 -14.13 6.95
CA ARG A 7 0.68 -15.25 7.59
C ARG A 7 1.48 -16.13 6.63
N ILE A 8 1.22 -16.03 5.33
CA ILE A 8 1.89 -16.83 4.30
C ILE A 8 2.85 -15.99 3.47
N LEU A 9 2.49 -14.76 3.08
CA LEU A 9 3.36 -13.95 2.20
C LEU A 9 4.47 -13.20 2.95
N VAL A 10 4.21 -12.74 4.18
CA VAL A 10 5.19 -11.99 4.97
C VAL A 10 6.40 -12.84 5.40
N PRO A 11 6.27 -14.11 5.86
CA PRO A 11 7.44 -14.90 6.25
C PRO A 11 8.36 -15.29 5.09
N ILE A 12 7.88 -15.25 3.83
CA ILE A 12 8.67 -15.66 2.66
C ILE A 12 9.49 -14.48 2.10
N LEU A 13 8.97 -13.24 2.17
CA LEU A 13 9.57 -12.05 1.57
C LEU A 13 10.26 -11.11 2.58
N GLY A 14 9.87 -11.19 3.85
CA GLY A 14 10.19 -10.18 4.86
C GLY A 14 9.34 -8.91 4.69
N LEU A 15 9.11 -8.22 5.81
CA LEU A 15 8.28 -7.01 5.90
C LEU A 15 8.72 -5.93 4.92
N GLN A 16 10.02 -5.61 4.89
CA GLN A 16 10.59 -4.58 4.03
C GLN A 16 10.33 -4.85 2.55
N SER A 17 10.65 -6.07 2.08
CA SER A 17 10.53 -6.41 0.66
C SER A 17 9.07 -6.44 0.23
N ALA A 18 8.16 -6.96 1.07
CA ALA A 18 6.73 -6.99 0.78
C ALA A 18 6.14 -5.58 0.62
N ILE A 19 6.56 -4.62 1.45
CA ILE A 19 6.12 -3.22 1.36
C ILE A 19 6.66 -2.58 0.08
N LEU A 20 7.98 -2.69 -0.18
CA LEU A 20 8.61 -2.06 -1.35
C LEU A 20 8.10 -2.67 -2.67
N PHE A 21 7.96 -3.99 -2.72
CA PHE A 21 7.41 -4.69 -3.87
C PHE A 21 5.94 -4.31 -4.11
N GLY A 22 5.11 -4.38 -3.07
CA GLY A 22 3.69 -4.05 -3.19
C GLY A 22 3.45 -2.61 -3.66
N LEU A 23 4.22 -1.64 -3.14
CA LEU A 23 4.15 -0.24 -3.59
C LEU A 23 4.48 -0.08 -5.08
N LEU A 24 5.54 -0.74 -5.57
CA LEU A 24 5.89 -0.69 -7.00
C LEU A 24 4.85 -1.36 -7.89
N VAL A 25 4.34 -2.52 -7.45
CA VAL A 25 3.32 -3.26 -8.22
C VAL A 25 2.00 -2.48 -8.26
N LEU A 26 1.59 -1.85 -7.16
CA LEU A 26 0.45 -0.93 -7.14
C LEU A 26 0.64 0.23 -8.11
N ALA A 27 1.82 0.88 -8.08
CA ALA A 27 2.12 1.98 -8.98
C ALA A 27 2.08 1.53 -10.45
N ALA A 28 2.67 0.37 -10.78
CA ALA A 28 2.65 -0.19 -12.12
C ALA A 28 1.21 -0.52 -12.59
N GLY A 29 0.39 -1.10 -11.71
CA GLY A 29 -1.02 -1.37 -11.99
C GLY A 29 -1.82 -0.10 -12.24
N LEU A 30 -1.59 0.97 -11.46
CA LEU A 30 -2.24 2.28 -11.67
C LEU A 30 -1.77 2.97 -12.96
N VAL A 31 -0.48 2.86 -13.31
CA VAL A 31 0.01 3.33 -14.61
C VAL A 31 -0.66 2.57 -15.76
N GLY A 32 -0.75 1.24 -15.65
CA GLY A 32 -1.45 0.41 -16.62
C GLY A 32 -2.92 0.81 -16.76
N ALA A 33 -3.62 1.01 -15.65
CA ALA A 33 -5.02 1.43 -15.63
C ALA A 33 -5.21 2.82 -16.26
N GLY A 34 -4.31 3.77 -15.96
CA GLY A 34 -4.37 5.13 -16.47
C GLY A 34 -4.07 5.27 -17.97
N LEU A 35 -3.26 4.35 -18.52
CA LEU A 35 -2.88 4.35 -19.94
C LEU A 35 -3.64 3.34 -20.79
N SER A 36 -4.48 2.49 -20.18
CA SER A 36 -5.12 1.38 -20.91
C SER A 36 -6.15 1.90 -21.94
N PRO A 37 -5.95 1.63 -23.24
CA PRO A 37 -6.90 2.01 -24.27
C PRO A 37 -8.05 0.99 -24.41
N THR A 38 -7.89 -0.22 -23.86
CA THR A 38 -8.88 -1.30 -23.97
C THR A 38 -9.43 -1.70 -22.60
N PRO A 39 -10.68 -2.20 -22.53
CA PRO A 39 -11.23 -2.77 -21.30
C PRO A 39 -10.41 -3.95 -20.76
N GLN A 40 -9.85 -4.77 -21.65
CA GLN A 40 -9.02 -5.93 -21.27
C GLN A 40 -7.73 -5.50 -20.56
N GLY A 41 -7.04 -4.48 -21.07
CA GLY A 41 -5.84 -3.93 -20.42
C GLY A 41 -6.14 -3.31 -19.04
N PHE A 42 -7.34 -2.73 -18.89
CA PHE A 42 -7.78 -2.18 -17.61
C PHE A 42 -8.04 -3.29 -16.59
N VAL A 43 -8.73 -4.37 -16.99
CA VAL A 43 -8.96 -5.55 -16.14
C VAL A 43 -7.63 -6.22 -15.74
N PHE A 44 -6.69 -6.35 -16.67
CA PHE A 44 -5.35 -6.84 -16.35
C PHE A 44 -4.63 -5.94 -15.32
N SER A 45 -4.81 -4.62 -15.43
CA SER A 45 -4.25 -3.67 -14.47
C SER A 45 -4.86 -3.83 -13.07
N ILE A 46 -6.16 -4.13 -12.96
CA ILE A 46 -6.79 -4.47 -11.66
C ILE A 46 -6.14 -5.73 -11.05
N PHE A 47 -5.86 -6.75 -11.86
CA PHE A 47 -5.15 -7.94 -11.40
C PHE A 47 -3.77 -7.58 -10.84
N VAL A 48 -3.00 -6.73 -11.55
CA VAL A 48 -1.69 -6.24 -11.08
C VAL A 48 -1.83 -5.49 -9.75
N VAL A 49 -2.77 -4.54 -9.65
CA VAL A 49 -3.06 -3.81 -8.39
C VAL A 49 -3.38 -4.78 -7.25
N SER A 50 -4.16 -5.83 -7.51
CA SER A 50 -4.56 -6.82 -6.52
C SER A 50 -3.36 -7.58 -5.94
N VAL A 51 -2.35 -7.89 -6.75
CA VAL A 51 -1.08 -8.47 -6.30
C VAL A 51 -0.32 -7.48 -5.41
N GLY A 52 -0.30 -6.20 -5.79
CA GLY A 52 0.37 -5.14 -5.04
C GLY A 52 -0.21 -4.87 -3.64
N CYS A 53 -1.48 -5.22 -3.41
CA CYS A 53 -2.16 -5.07 -2.11
C CYS A 53 -1.48 -5.82 -0.95
N VAL A 54 -0.49 -6.69 -1.20
CA VAL A 54 0.36 -7.29 -0.15
C VAL A 54 1.03 -6.25 0.75
N CYS A 55 1.30 -5.03 0.27
CA CYS A 55 1.93 -4.01 1.11
C CYS A 55 1.05 -3.61 2.31
N ASN A 56 -0.28 -3.72 2.21
CA ASN A 56 -1.20 -3.31 3.27
C ASN A 56 -1.02 -4.14 4.55
N PRO A 57 -1.15 -5.48 4.54
CA PRO A 57 -0.90 -6.28 5.73
C PRO A 57 0.54 -6.19 6.23
N ALA A 58 1.52 -6.04 5.33
CA ALA A 58 2.92 -5.86 5.72
C ALA A 58 3.14 -4.53 6.47
N LEU A 59 2.57 -3.41 5.99
CA LEU A 59 2.61 -2.13 6.70
C LEU A 59 1.93 -2.22 8.07
N GLN A 60 0.80 -2.90 8.16
CA GLN A 60 0.08 -3.07 9.42
C GLN A 60 0.90 -3.88 10.45
N ALA A 61 1.58 -4.95 10.01
CA ALA A 61 2.49 -5.70 10.87
C ALA A 61 3.71 -4.84 11.30
N LEU A 62 4.32 -4.09 10.38
CA LEU A 62 5.43 -3.18 10.71
C LEU A 62 5.03 -2.14 11.76
N LEU A 63 3.89 -1.47 11.58
CA LEU A 63 3.38 -0.46 12.51
C LEU A 63 3.05 -1.06 13.88
N ALA A 64 2.49 -2.27 13.90
CA ALA A 64 2.25 -3.00 15.14
C ALA A 64 3.56 -3.34 15.88
N ASN A 65 4.60 -3.76 15.16
CA ASN A 65 5.91 -4.09 15.73
C ASN A 65 6.68 -2.85 16.21
N LEU A 66 6.41 -1.68 15.62
CA LEU A 66 6.97 -0.40 16.06
C LEU A 66 6.33 0.12 17.36
N ALA A 67 5.12 -0.36 17.70
CA ALA A 67 4.44 0.08 18.90
C ALA A 67 5.04 -0.57 20.16
N ARG A 68 5.31 0.25 21.18
CA ARG A 68 5.71 -0.24 22.50
C ARG A 68 4.54 -0.96 23.20
N PRO A 69 4.82 -1.83 24.19
CA PRO A 69 3.79 -2.43 25.01
C PRO A 69 2.85 -1.37 25.60
N GLY A 70 1.54 -1.50 25.39
CA GLY A 70 0.52 -0.55 25.86
C GLY A 70 0.25 0.66 24.96
N GLU A 71 1.06 0.92 23.93
CA GLU A 71 0.92 2.09 23.04
C GLU A 71 0.33 1.74 21.66
N ARG A 72 0.09 0.46 21.39
CA ARG A 72 -0.40 -0.03 20.08
C ARG A 72 -1.72 0.61 19.66
N GLY A 73 -2.65 0.83 20.59
CA GLY A 73 -3.91 1.50 20.30
C GLY A 73 -3.73 2.97 19.92
N ALA A 74 -2.83 3.69 20.60
CA ALA A 74 -2.54 5.08 20.31
C ALA A 74 -1.82 5.26 18.96
N LEU A 75 -0.81 4.43 18.67
CA LEU A 75 -0.08 4.46 17.40
C LEU A 75 -1.00 4.12 16.22
N LEU A 76 -1.75 3.01 16.32
CA LEU A 76 -2.66 2.61 15.25
C LEU A 76 -3.84 3.57 15.10
N GLY A 77 -4.32 4.17 16.20
CA GLY A 77 -5.32 5.22 16.18
C GLY A 77 -4.83 6.47 15.44
N ALA A 78 -3.61 6.94 15.72
CA ALA A 78 -3.00 8.06 15.03
C ALA A 78 -2.82 7.81 13.53
N VAL A 79 -2.33 6.62 13.14
CA VAL A 79 -2.24 6.22 11.73
C VAL A 79 -3.63 6.13 11.09
N GLY A 80 -4.61 5.60 11.81
CA GLY A 80 -6.00 5.52 11.38
C GLY A 80 -6.59 6.90 11.06
N SER A 81 -6.47 7.86 11.97
CA SER A 81 -6.93 9.24 11.76
C SER A 81 -6.22 9.92 10.59
N LEU A 82 -4.92 9.69 10.40
CA LEU A 82 -4.20 10.17 9.22
C LEU A 82 -4.73 9.55 7.93
N ASN A 83 -5.05 8.26 7.94
CA ASN A 83 -5.63 7.57 6.79
C ASN A 83 -7.03 8.11 6.44
N GLU A 84 -7.86 8.40 7.45
CA GLU A 84 -9.17 9.02 7.25
C GLU A 84 -9.05 10.44 6.64
N LEU A 85 -8.16 11.27 7.20
CA LEU A 85 -7.92 12.62 6.71
C LEU A 85 -7.40 12.61 5.26
N THR A 86 -6.38 11.80 5.00
CA THR A 86 -5.81 11.66 3.65
C THR A 86 -6.79 11.02 2.68
N GLY A 87 -7.65 10.10 3.14
CA GLY A 87 -8.73 9.51 2.35
C GLY A 87 -9.78 10.53 1.94
N ALA A 88 -10.21 11.42 2.85
CA ALA A 88 -11.12 12.51 2.53
C ALA A 88 -10.53 13.45 1.45
N MET A 89 -9.28 13.86 1.64
CA MET A 89 -8.56 14.70 0.66
C MET A 89 -8.37 13.98 -0.69
N GLY A 90 -7.98 12.71 -0.65
CA GLY A 90 -7.74 11.89 -1.82
C GLY A 90 -9.00 11.68 -2.66
N SER A 91 -10.14 11.44 -2.00
CA SER A 91 -11.44 11.29 -2.68
C SER A 91 -11.84 12.58 -3.41
N THR A 92 -11.71 13.74 -2.76
CA THR A 92 -11.99 15.03 -3.40
C THR A 92 -11.03 15.30 -4.56
N LEU A 93 -9.73 15.06 -4.37
CA LEU A 93 -8.73 15.25 -5.42
C LEU A 93 -8.99 14.35 -6.63
N TYR A 94 -9.34 13.08 -6.39
CA TYR A 94 -9.72 12.13 -7.43
C TYR A 94 -10.90 12.65 -8.27
N ALA A 95 -11.97 13.09 -7.60
CA ALA A 95 -13.17 13.59 -8.28
C ALA A 95 -12.87 14.84 -9.13
N VAL A 96 -12.05 15.76 -8.62
CA VAL A 96 -11.63 16.96 -9.35
C VAL A 96 -10.81 16.59 -10.59
N ILE A 97 -9.80 15.72 -10.46
CA ILE A 97 -8.96 15.31 -11.61
C ILE A 97 -9.80 14.58 -12.64
N LEU A 98 -10.65 13.64 -12.23
CA LEU A 98 -11.54 12.94 -13.15
C LEU A 98 -12.42 13.93 -13.90
N GLY A 99 -13.13 14.83 -13.20
CA GLY A 99 -14.01 15.81 -13.81
C GLY A 99 -13.30 16.77 -14.79
N LEU A 100 -12.07 17.19 -14.48
CA LEU A 100 -11.26 18.04 -15.36
C LEU A 100 -10.85 17.32 -16.66
N TYR A 101 -10.42 16.05 -16.55
CA TYR A 101 -9.88 15.30 -17.68
C TYR A 101 -10.94 14.51 -18.47
N THR A 102 -12.19 14.47 -18.00
CA THR A 102 -13.36 14.00 -18.76
C THR A 102 -14.20 15.14 -19.35
N SER A 103 -13.84 16.40 -19.10
CA SER A 103 -14.55 17.56 -19.63
C SER A 103 -14.30 17.75 -21.13
N GLU A 104 -15.25 18.35 -21.85
CA GLU A 104 -15.09 18.78 -23.25
C GLU A 104 -13.93 19.78 -23.44
N LYS A 105 -13.53 20.49 -22.37
CA LYS A 105 -12.41 21.45 -22.36
C LYS A 105 -11.11 20.85 -21.85
N ALA A 106 -11.00 19.52 -21.77
CA ALA A 106 -9.80 18.87 -21.24
C ALA A 106 -8.55 19.26 -22.05
N PRO A 107 -7.46 19.70 -21.40
CA PRO A 107 -6.19 19.98 -22.07
C PRO A 107 -5.62 18.75 -22.79
N LEU A 108 -5.89 17.57 -22.25
CA LEU A 108 -5.58 16.27 -22.82
C LEU A 108 -6.76 15.33 -22.51
N PRO A 109 -7.41 14.68 -23.50
CA PRO A 109 -8.54 13.77 -23.26
C PRO A 109 -8.05 12.41 -22.76
N LEU A 110 -7.42 12.40 -21.59
CA LEU A 110 -6.91 11.19 -20.94
C LEU A 110 -7.71 10.96 -19.65
N PRO A 111 -8.83 10.22 -19.69
CA PRO A 111 -9.68 10.01 -18.53
C PRO A 111 -8.94 9.32 -17.38
N GLY A 112 -7.91 8.51 -17.69
CA GLY A 112 -7.08 7.79 -16.72
C GLY A 112 -6.08 8.63 -15.92
N MET A 113 -6.06 9.97 -16.07
CA MET A 113 -5.11 10.83 -15.34
C MET A 113 -5.17 10.71 -13.82
N HIS A 114 -6.34 10.46 -13.26
CA HIS A 114 -6.49 10.26 -11.81
C HIS A 114 -5.73 9.02 -11.31
N PHE A 115 -5.65 7.95 -12.12
CA PHE A 115 -4.81 6.79 -11.80
C PHE A 115 -3.32 7.12 -11.89
N LEU A 116 -2.90 7.93 -12.87
CA LEU A 116 -1.50 8.35 -13.01
C LEU A 116 -1.03 9.23 -11.85
N VAL A 117 -1.87 10.14 -11.38
CA VAL A 117 -1.58 10.94 -10.18
C VAL A 117 -1.44 10.03 -8.95
N GLY A 118 -2.34 9.04 -8.80
CA GLY A 118 -2.23 8.02 -7.75
C GLY A 118 -0.93 7.22 -7.83
N ALA A 119 -0.52 6.80 -9.03
CA ALA A 119 0.76 6.13 -9.24
C ALA A 119 1.95 7.02 -8.84
N GLY A 120 1.88 8.33 -9.14
CA GLY A 120 2.87 9.30 -8.69
C GLY A 120 3.03 9.33 -7.16
N PHE A 121 1.92 9.37 -6.42
CA PHE A 121 1.95 9.31 -4.96
C PHE A 121 2.55 8.00 -4.43
N LEU A 122 2.26 6.86 -5.07
CA LEU A 122 2.84 5.57 -4.68
C LEU A 122 4.35 5.50 -4.94
N ILE A 123 4.83 6.09 -6.04
CA ILE A 123 6.26 6.18 -6.33
C ILE A 123 6.97 7.08 -5.30
N LEU A 124 6.34 8.20 -4.91
CA LEU A 124 6.86 9.05 -3.83
C LEU A 124 6.91 8.29 -2.50
N ALA A 125 5.82 7.58 -2.15
CA ALA A 125 5.77 6.74 -0.95
C ALA A 125 6.84 5.65 -0.97
N TRP A 126 7.08 5.03 -2.12
CA TRP A 126 8.15 4.05 -2.30
C TRP A 126 9.53 4.67 -2.08
N GLY A 127 9.79 5.87 -2.60
CA GLY A 127 11.04 6.60 -2.37
C GLY A 127 11.28 6.90 -0.89
N VAL A 128 10.26 7.38 -0.18
CA VAL A 128 10.31 7.66 1.26
C VAL A 128 10.52 6.37 2.05
N ALA A 129 9.77 5.30 1.73
CA ALA A 129 9.90 4.00 2.39
C ALA A 129 11.30 3.40 2.17
N LEU A 130 11.82 3.47 0.94
CA LEU A 130 13.16 2.99 0.61
C LEU A 130 14.22 3.74 1.40
N GLN A 131 14.12 5.07 1.49
CA GLN A 131 15.03 5.87 2.31
C GLN A 131 14.94 5.47 3.78
N GLY A 132 13.71 5.36 4.32
CA GLY A 132 13.47 4.95 5.71
C GLY A 132 14.06 3.58 6.04
N PHE A 133 13.86 2.58 5.17
CA PHE A 133 14.41 1.24 5.36
C PHE A 133 15.93 1.18 5.15
N ARG A 134 16.49 2.00 4.27
CA ARG A 134 17.95 2.09 4.08
C ARG A 134 18.65 2.70 5.29
N THR A 135 18.01 3.65 5.97
CA THR A 135 18.54 4.28 7.20
C THR A 135 18.41 3.36 8.41
N ASN A 136 17.35 2.55 8.48
CA ASN A 136 17.04 1.70 9.64
C ASN A 136 17.25 0.19 9.36
N LYS A 137 18.30 -0.15 8.59
CA LYS A 137 18.63 -1.55 8.32
C LYS A 137 18.88 -2.31 9.63
N GLY A 138 18.13 -3.38 9.87
CA GLY A 138 18.26 -4.22 11.07
C GLY A 138 17.48 -3.71 12.30
N HIS A 139 16.50 -2.81 12.12
CA HIS A 139 15.61 -2.44 13.21
C HIS A 139 14.77 -3.66 13.64
N SER A 140 14.69 -3.93 14.94
CA SER A 140 13.98 -5.10 15.52
C SER A 140 12.54 -5.25 15.03
N ALA A 141 11.83 -4.14 14.83
CA ALA A 141 10.48 -4.14 14.24
C ALA A 141 10.35 -4.77 12.84
N LEU A 142 11.45 -4.90 12.08
CA LEU A 142 11.50 -5.58 10.78
C LEU A 142 11.71 -7.09 10.92
N GLU A 143 12.20 -7.55 12.07
CA GLU A 143 12.41 -8.96 12.38
C GLU A 143 11.15 -9.50 13.06
N GLU A 144 10.39 -10.32 12.33
CA GLU A 144 9.24 -11.04 12.87
C GLU A 144 9.73 -12.21 13.74
N ASN A 145 10.33 -11.91 14.90
CA ASN A 145 10.96 -12.91 15.78
C ASN A 145 10.16 -13.21 17.06
N ASP A 146 8.89 -12.78 17.17
CA ASP A 146 8.12 -12.97 18.40
C ASP A 146 6.67 -13.40 18.14
N ILE A 147 6.48 -14.34 17.21
CA ILE A 147 5.28 -15.20 17.28
C ILE A 147 5.62 -16.26 18.32
N PRO A 148 4.96 -16.29 19.50
CA PRO A 148 5.08 -17.43 20.39
C PRO A 148 4.66 -18.64 19.55
N THR A 149 5.56 -19.61 19.40
CA THR A 149 5.16 -20.93 18.95
C THR A 149 3.98 -21.33 19.83
N PRO A 150 2.79 -21.61 19.27
CA PRO A 150 1.74 -22.22 20.07
C PRO A 150 2.38 -23.46 20.69
N ASP A 151 2.39 -23.56 22.02
CA ASP A 151 2.84 -24.75 22.73
C ASP A 151 2.00 -25.93 22.22
N LEU A 152 2.52 -26.58 21.19
CA LEU A 152 2.00 -27.81 20.61
C LEU A 152 2.29 -29.01 21.52
N ASP A 153 2.94 -28.77 22.67
CA ASP A 153 3.20 -29.73 23.73
C ASP A 153 2.02 -29.87 24.73
N LEU A 154 0.90 -29.16 24.51
CA LEU A 154 -0.31 -29.24 25.33
C LEU A 154 -1.57 -29.73 24.56
N MET A 155 -1.40 -30.36 23.39
CA MET A 155 -2.47 -31.09 22.68
C MET A 155 -2.23 -32.59 22.65
#